data_AF-A0A1R3G2G7-F1
#
_entry.id   AF-A0A1R3G2G7-F1
#
_cell.length_a   1.000
_cell.length_b   1.000
_cell.length_c   1.000
_cell.angle_alpha   90.00
_cell.angle_beta   90.00
_cell.angle_gamma   90.00
#
_symmetry.space_group_name_H-M   'P 1'
#
loop_
_entity.id
_entity.type
_entity.pdbx_description
1 polymer ?
#
loop_
_entity_poly.entity_id
_entity_poly.type
_entity_poly.pdbx_seq_one_letter_code
_entity_poly.pdbx_strand_id
1 'polypeptide(L)'
;MPKPPIPEGWILDPDRLHLGYFGECGDYLHLIIIYGPDIKEFDIYEMEKDYSGWFVKYRVDLDAITAAFPEMVDLDCYMFDFNILCVVREANDEDSYMVLRISDKAIQYNLKDGSLSSICDLTPYDQDYEGIPFASHVAVQFIPTLFHLTNI
;
A
#
# COMPACT_ATOMS: atom_id res chain seq x y z
N MET A 1 -17.86 7.40 -5.09
CA MET A 1 -17.13 7.37 -3.80
C MET A 1 -16.50 8.73 -3.57
N PRO A 2 -16.48 9.25 -2.33
CA PRO A 2 -15.84 10.52 -2.00
C PRO A 2 -14.33 10.47 -2.27
N LYS A 3 -13.71 11.64 -2.50
CA LYS A 3 -12.25 11.74 -2.56
C LYS A 3 -11.70 11.62 -1.12
N PRO A 4 -10.62 10.86 -0.87
CA PRO A 4 -10.00 10.82 0.45
C PRO A 4 -9.51 12.19 0.88
N PRO A 5 -9.48 12.46 2.20
CA PRO A 5 -8.99 13.72 2.73
C PRO A 5 -7.52 13.90 2.37
N ILE A 6 -7.13 15.15 2.15
CA ILE A 6 -5.75 15.53 1.89
C ILE A 6 -5.11 15.80 3.26
N PRO A 7 -3.99 15.15 3.61
CA PRO A 7 -3.29 15.46 4.86
C PRO A 7 -2.94 16.95 4.96
N GLU A 8 -3.15 17.55 6.12
CA GLU A 8 -2.84 18.98 6.34
C GLU A 8 -1.34 19.26 6.13
N GLY A 9 -1.03 20.32 5.39
CA GLY A 9 0.35 20.75 5.11
C GLY A 9 0.99 20.13 3.86
N TRP A 10 0.30 19.23 3.15
CA TRP A 10 0.83 18.57 1.96
C TRP A 10 0.45 19.36 0.71
N ILE A 11 1.45 19.86 -0.04
CA ILE A 11 1.22 20.44 -1.38
C ILE A 11 1.02 19.27 -2.33
N LEU A 12 -0.23 19.04 -2.72
CA LEU A 12 -0.53 18.02 -3.71
C LEU A 12 -0.07 18.49 -5.09
N ASP A 13 0.98 17.86 -5.59
CA ASP A 13 1.22 17.75 -7.01
C ASP A 13 0.43 16.53 -7.52
N PRO A 14 -0.68 16.71 -8.27
CA PRO A 14 -1.47 15.61 -8.80
C PRO A 14 -0.64 14.65 -9.66
N ASP A 15 0.44 15.12 -10.27
CA ASP A 15 1.33 14.32 -11.12
C ASP A 15 2.27 13.43 -10.31
N ARG A 16 2.35 13.64 -8.98
CA ARG A 16 3.15 12.85 -8.02
C ARG A 16 2.30 11.98 -7.09
N LEU A 17 1.00 11.91 -7.35
CA LEU A 17 0.06 11.09 -6.62
C LEU A 17 0.10 9.65 -7.15
N HIS A 18 0.64 8.72 -6.38
CA HIS A 18 0.68 7.31 -6.75
C HIS A 18 -0.34 6.53 -5.91
N LEU A 19 -1.28 5.85 -6.59
CA LEU A 19 -2.16 4.88 -5.94
C LEU A 19 -1.31 3.69 -5.50
N GLY A 20 -1.07 3.57 -4.20
CA GLY A 20 -0.27 2.47 -3.64
C GLY A 20 -1.09 1.19 -3.50
N TYR A 21 -2.34 1.29 -3.05
CA TYR A 21 -3.22 0.15 -2.83
C TYR A 21 -4.69 0.56 -2.79
N PHE A 22 -5.56 -0.31 -3.32
CA PHE A 22 -7.01 -0.24 -3.14
C PHE A 22 -7.58 -1.66 -3.08
N GLY A 23 -8.15 -2.04 -1.95
CA GLY A 23 -8.60 -3.41 -1.73
C GLY A 23 -9.45 -3.60 -0.48
N GLU A 24 -10.09 -4.75 -0.36
CA GLU A 24 -11.09 -5.04 0.67
C GLU A 24 -10.68 -6.25 1.53
N CYS A 25 -10.81 -6.12 2.84
CA CYS A 25 -10.61 -7.20 3.80
C CYS A 25 -11.69 -7.16 4.87
N GLY A 26 -12.45 -8.25 5.05
CA GLY A 26 -13.47 -8.35 6.10
C GLY A 26 -14.60 -7.31 6.00
N ASP A 27 -15.06 -6.98 4.79
CA ASP A 27 -16.02 -5.92 4.49
C ASP A 27 -15.49 -4.48 4.74
N TYR A 28 -14.18 -4.32 4.96
CA TYR A 28 -13.53 -3.02 5.11
C TYR A 28 -12.73 -2.70 3.85
N LEU A 29 -13.11 -1.61 3.20
CA LEU A 29 -12.43 -1.11 2.01
C LEU A 29 -11.31 -0.16 2.43
N HIS A 30 -10.10 -0.43 1.96
CA HIS A 30 -8.91 0.34 2.29
C HIS A 30 -8.33 1.02 1.05
N LEU A 31 -7.72 2.18 1.27
CA LEU A 31 -7.06 2.98 0.24
C LEU A 31 -5.73 3.51 0.78
N ILE A 32 -4.67 3.37 -0.01
CA ILE A 32 -3.35 3.92 0.29
C ILE A 32 -2.92 4.79 -0.88
N ILE A 33 -2.54 6.02 -0.56
CA ILE A 33 -2.01 6.97 -1.52
C ILE A 33 -0.61 7.35 -1.06
N ILE A 34 0.33 7.25 -1.98
CA ILE A 34 1.74 7.51 -1.76
C ILE A 34 2.11 8.81 -2.50
N TYR A 35 2.87 9.68 -1.84
CA TYR A 35 3.08 11.07 -2.28
C TYR A 35 4.55 11.42 -2.48
N GLY A 36 5.07 11.21 -3.69
CA GLY A 36 6.43 11.64 -4.06
C GLY A 36 7.57 10.87 -3.37
N PRO A 37 8.84 11.24 -3.66
CA PRO A 37 10.03 10.47 -3.29
C PRO A 37 10.47 10.62 -1.83
N ASP A 38 10.17 11.75 -1.17
CA ASP A 38 10.67 12.07 0.18
C ASP A 38 9.71 11.66 1.33
N ILE A 39 8.86 10.66 1.10
CA ILE A 39 7.90 10.19 2.10
C ILE A 39 8.63 9.50 3.26
N LYS A 40 8.24 9.87 4.48
CA LYS A 40 8.66 9.20 5.72
C LYS A 40 7.54 8.38 6.35
N GLU A 41 6.31 8.74 6.02
CA GLU A 41 5.11 8.09 6.50
C GLU A 41 4.03 8.16 5.44
N PHE A 42 3.08 7.23 5.51
CA PHE A 42 1.86 7.30 4.72
C PHE A 42 0.66 6.78 5.50
N ASP A 43 -0.53 7.23 5.10
CA ASP A 43 -1.78 6.86 5.74
C ASP A 43 -2.47 5.71 4.99
N ILE A 44 -3.04 4.79 5.76
CA ILE A 44 -4.01 3.82 5.29
C ILE A 44 -5.40 4.34 5.64
N TYR A 45 -6.18 4.66 4.62
CA TYR A 45 -7.56 5.09 4.77
C TYR A 45 -8.49 3.89 4.79
N GLU A 46 -9.51 3.93 5.65
CA GLU A 46 -10.65 3.01 5.65
C GLU A 46 -11.90 3.80 5.25
N MET A 47 -12.74 3.20 4.40
CA MET A 47 -14.04 3.77 4.03
C MET A 47 -15.05 3.53 5.14
N GLU A 48 -15.85 4.55 5.48
CA GLU A 48 -17.00 4.36 6.36
C GLU A 48 -18.00 3.35 5.78
N LYS A 49 -18.69 2.59 6.64
CA LYS A 49 -19.63 1.54 6.21
C LYS A 49 -20.82 2.06 5.39
N ASP A 50 -21.18 3.33 5.58
CA ASP A 50 -22.21 4.02 4.79
C ASP A 50 -21.65 4.67 3.51
N TYR A 51 -20.36 4.48 3.23
CA TYR A 51 -19.60 5.04 2.11
C TYR A 51 -19.60 6.58 2.07
N SER A 52 -19.85 7.23 3.21
CA SER A 52 -19.95 8.70 3.29
C SER A 52 -18.59 9.40 3.22
N GLY A 53 -17.53 8.73 3.65
CA GLY A 53 -16.21 9.32 3.80
C GLY A 53 -15.09 8.32 4.00
N TRP A 54 -13.86 8.82 3.88
CA TRP A 54 -12.63 8.11 4.21
C TRP A 54 -12.06 8.68 5.51
N PHE A 55 -11.57 7.82 6.39
CA PHE A 55 -10.84 8.23 7.59
C PHE A 55 -9.50 7.51 7.69
N VAL A 56 -8.52 8.16 8.31
CA VAL A 56 -7.20 7.54 8.56
C VAL A 56 -7.39 6.45 9.60
N LYS A 57 -7.14 5.19 9.21
CA LYS A 57 -7.23 4.03 10.08
C LYS A 57 -5.89 3.67 10.70
N TYR A 58 -4.84 3.69 9.88
CA TYR A 58 -3.47 3.39 10.30
C TYR A 58 -2.51 4.42 9.71
N ARG A 59 -1.40 4.66 10.41
CA ARG A 59 -0.26 5.44 9.93
C ARG A 59 0.97 4.55 9.91
N VAL A 60 1.61 4.46 8.76
CA VAL A 60 2.78 3.59 8.53
C VAL A 60 4.04 4.45 8.55
N ASP A 61 5.02 4.03 9.34
CA ASP A 61 6.36 4.63 9.39
C ASP A 61 7.25 3.94 8.35
N LEU A 62 7.60 4.67 7.29
CA LEU A 62 8.46 4.16 6.23
C LEU A 62 9.94 4.21 6.61
N ASP A 63 10.35 5.13 7.49
CA ASP A 63 11.72 5.17 8.02
C ASP A 63 12.03 3.86 8.78
N ALA A 64 11.06 3.30 9.50
CA ALA A 64 11.20 2.00 10.18
C ALA A 64 11.39 0.84 9.19
N ILE A 65 10.63 0.82 8.09
CA ILE A 65 10.71 -0.23 7.07
C ILE A 65 12.04 -0.14 6.31
N THR A 66 12.43 1.07 5.91
CA THR A 66 13.69 1.32 5.18
C THR A 66 14.92 1.03 6.04
N ALA A 67 14.86 1.25 7.35
CA ALA A 67 15.94 0.87 8.27
C ALA A 67 16.15 -0.66 8.32
N ALA A 68 15.08 -1.44 8.18
CA ALA A 68 15.14 -2.90 8.18
C ALA A 68 15.45 -3.50 6.79
N PHE A 69 15.00 -2.83 5.74
CA PHE A 69 15.13 -3.26 4.34
C PHE A 69 15.74 -2.14 3.48
N PRO A 70 17.02 -1.77 3.68
CA PRO A 70 17.64 -0.69 2.94
C PRO A 70 17.69 -0.92 1.43
N GLU A 71 17.58 -2.17 0.97
CA GLU A 71 17.46 -2.54 -0.45
C GLU A 71 16.20 -2.01 -1.13
N MET A 72 15.18 -1.58 -0.37
CA MET A 72 13.99 -0.95 -0.95
C MET A 72 14.25 0.46 -1.48
N VAL A 73 15.43 1.06 -1.22
CA VAL A 73 15.75 2.41 -1.66
C VAL A 73 16.60 2.33 -2.92
N ASP A 74 16.06 2.80 -4.04
CA ASP A 74 16.84 3.04 -5.25
C ASP A 74 17.60 4.37 -5.08
N LEU A 75 18.92 4.26 -4.87
CA LEU A 75 19.80 5.41 -4.66
C LEU A 75 20.00 6.28 -5.91
N ASP A 76 19.73 5.75 -7.11
CA ASP A 76 19.91 6.47 -8.37
C ASP A 76 18.73 7.40 -8.67
N CYS A 77 17.52 7.01 -8.26
CA CYS A 77 16.31 7.80 -8.47
C CYS A 77 15.66 8.35 -7.17
N TYR A 78 16.21 8.04 -6.00
CA TYR A 78 15.65 8.35 -4.69
C TYR A 78 14.19 7.92 -4.55
N MET A 79 13.85 6.75 -5.10
CA MET A 79 12.51 6.18 -5.02
C MET A 79 12.52 4.88 -4.22
N PHE A 80 11.37 4.56 -3.65
CA PHE A 80 11.19 3.30 -2.94
C PHE A 80 10.67 2.21 -3.90
N ASP A 81 11.38 1.09 -3.96
CA ASP A 81 10.98 -0.12 -4.67
C ASP A 81 10.30 -1.10 -3.71
N PHE A 82 8.99 -0.90 -3.55
CA PHE A 82 8.10 -1.84 -2.89
C PHE A 82 6.72 -1.83 -3.52
N ASN A 83 5.96 -2.92 -3.34
CA ASN A 83 4.55 -2.98 -3.69
C ASN A 83 3.73 -3.39 -2.46
N ILE A 84 2.60 -2.73 -2.23
CA ILE A 84 1.67 -3.15 -1.18
C ILE A 84 0.76 -4.22 -1.77
N LEU A 85 0.85 -5.44 -1.24
CA LEU A 85 0.08 -6.58 -1.75
C LEU A 85 -1.33 -6.63 -1.15
N CYS A 86 -1.45 -6.40 0.16
CA CYS A 86 -2.74 -6.33 0.85
C CYS A 86 -2.65 -5.62 2.20
N VAL A 87 -3.80 -5.18 2.68
CA VAL A 87 -4.03 -4.76 4.07
C VAL A 87 -4.98 -5.78 4.69
N VAL A 88 -4.56 -6.41 5.78
CA VAL A 88 -5.33 -7.41 6.51
C VAL A 88 -5.88 -6.79 7.79
N ARG A 89 -7.20 -6.69 7.83
CA ARG A 89 -7.97 -6.14 8.96
C ARG A 89 -8.44 -7.28 9.85
N GLU A 90 -7.73 -7.50 10.94
CA GLU A 90 -8.12 -8.49 11.95
C GLU A 90 -9.21 -7.94 12.88
N ALA A 91 -9.92 -8.83 13.59
CA ALA A 91 -10.95 -8.42 14.55
C ALA A 91 -10.40 -7.51 15.66
N ASN A 92 -9.13 -7.71 16.01
CA ASN A 92 -8.38 -6.86 16.91
C ASN A 92 -7.40 -6.00 16.10
N ASP A 93 -7.46 -4.68 16.29
CA ASP A 93 -6.61 -3.72 15.57
C ASP A 93 -5.12 -3.97 15.84
N GLU A 94 -4.77 -4.49 17.02
CA GLU A 94 -3.38 -4.79 17.41
C GLU A 94 -2.77 -5.93 16.56
N ASP A 95 -3.61 -6.79 16.00
CA ASP A 95 -3.21 -7.93 15.17
C ASP A 95 -3.29 -7.62 13.68
N SER A 96 -3.73 -6.40 13.29
CA SER A 96 -3.86 -6.00 11.89
C SER A 96 -2.49 -5.71 11.28
N TYR A 97 -2.32 -6.06 10.00
CA TYR A 97 -1.03 -5.95 9.32
C TYR A 97 -1.18 -5.62 7.84
N MET A 98 -0.10 -5.13 7.25
CA MET A 98 0.04 -4.93 5.81
C MET A 98 1.07 -5.92 5.27
N VAL A 99 0.87 -6.40 4.04
CA VAL A 99 1.84 -7.22 3.34
C VAL A 99 2.52 -6.39 2.25
N LEU A 100 3.84 -6.34 2.32
CA LEU A 100 4.71 -5.65 1.38
C LEU A 100 5.47 -6.68 0.55
N ARG A 101 5.64 -6.40 -0.74
CA ARG A 101 6.70 -6.99 -1.54
C ARG A 101 7.85 -6.00 -1.59
N ILE A 102 9.00 -6.40 -1.07
CA ILE A 102 10.27 -5.67 -1.20
C ILE A 102 11.23 -6.62 -1.88
N SER A 103 11.79 -6.21 -3.02
CA SER A 103 12.59 -7.09 -3.88
C SER A 103 11.88 -8.43 -4.17
N ASP A 104 12.49 -9.54 -3.77
CA ASP A 104 12.04 -10.91 -3.93
C ASP A 104 11.44 -11.47 -2.63
N LYS A 105 10.93 -10.62 -1.72
CA LYS A 105 10.38 -11.07 -0.43
C LYS A 105 8.98 -10.53 -0.19
N ALA A 106 8.13 -11.38 0.37
CA ALA A 106 6.88 -10.97 0.99
C ALA A 106 7.12 -10.77 2.51
N ILE A 107 6.82 -9.57 2.98
CA ILE A 107 7.07 -9.12 4.35
C ILE A 107 5.75 -8.65 4.95
N GLN A 108 5.52 -9.04 6.19
CA GLN A 108 4.42 -8.56 7.00
C GLN A 108 4.92 -7.38 7.85
N TYR A 109 4.15 -6.29 7.85
CA TYR A 109 4.33 -5.14 8.72
C TYR A 109 3.10 -5.03 9.63
N ASN A 110 3.28 -5.17 10.94
CA ASN A 110 2.21 -4.98 11.91
C ASN A 110 1.84 -3.49 11.99
N LEU A 111 0.55 -3.18 11.81
CA LEU A 111 0.06 -1.81 11.68
C LEU A 111 -0.07 -1.07 13.01
N LYS A 112 0.16 -1.77 14.13
CA LYS A 112 0.07 -1.23 15.47
C LYS A 112 1.42 -0.89 16.07
N ASP A 113 2.35 -1.83 16.05
CA ASP A 113 3.66 -1.68 16.69
C ASP A 113 4.83 -1.50 15.70
N GLY A 114 4.56 -1.62 14.40
CA GLY A 114 5.54 -1.47 13.34
C GLY A 114 6.52 -2.63 13.24
N SER A 115 6.25 -3.76 13.90
CA SER A 115 7.10 -4.95 13.80
C SER A 115 7.06 -5.55 12.40
N LEU A 116 8.20 -6.07 11.97
CA LEU A 116 8.42 -6.66 10.65
C LEU A 116 8.72 -8.14 10.78
N SER A 117 8.07 -8.96 9.96
CA SER A 117 8.37 -10.39 9.85
C SER A 117 8.35 -10.83 8.39
N SER A 118 9.26 -11.74 8.01
CA SER A 118 9.25 -12.33 6.68
C SER A 118 8.16 -13.40 6.60
N ILE A 119 7.37 -13.37 5.53
CA ILE A 119 6.37 -14.40 5.23
C ILE A 119 7.02 -15.50 4.40
N CYS A 120 7.61 -15.12 3.26
CA CYS A 120 8.31 -16.03 2.37
C CYS A 120 9.19 -15.26 1.36
N ASP A 121 10.13 -15.99 0.76
CA ASP A 121 10.83 -15.56 -0.44
C ASP A 121 9.95 -15.84 -1.66
N LEU A 122 9.83 -14.86 -2.54
CA LEU A 122 9.19 -14.93 -3.85
C LEU A 122 10.27 -15.32 -4.85
N THR A 123 10.07 -16.40 -5.59
CA THR A 123 11.02 -16.79 -6.63
C THR A 123 11.17 -15.66 -7.65
N PRO A 124 12.39 -15.21 -8.00
CA PRO A 124 12.57 -14.29 -9.10
C PRO A 124 11.95 -14.90 -10.36
N TYR A 125 11.12 -14.14 -11.06
CA TYR A 125 10.67 -14.53 -12.39
C TYR A 125 11.94 -14.70 -13.24
N ASP A 126 12.10 -15.83 -13.93
CA ASP A 126 13.24 -16.03 -14.84
C ASP A 126 13.35 -14.81 -15.77
N GLN A 127 14.47 -14.08 -15.68
CA GLN A 127 14.72 -12.81 -16.35
C GLN A 127 15.01 -12.97 -17.86
N ASP A 128 14.23 -13.78 -18.58
CA ASP A 128 14.41 -14.01 -20.02
C ASP A 128 13.60 -13.04 -20.89
N TYR A 129 13.01 -11.98 -20.32
CA TYR A 129 12.32 -10.93 -21.08
C TYR A 129 12.99 -9.57 -20.89
N GLU A 130 13.85 -9.24 -21.84
CA GLU A 130 14.30 -7.88 -22.11
C GLU A 130 13.09 -6.94 -22.28
N GLY A 131 13.05 -5.87 -21.48
CA GLY A 131 12.52 -4.60 -21.97
C GLY A 131 11.09 -4.21 -21.58
N ILE A 132 10.69 -4.33 -20.31
CA ILE A 132 9.62 -3.46 -19.78
C ILE A 132 10.12 -2.80 -18.48
N PRO A 133 10.27 -1.45 -18.44
CA PRO A 133 10.59 -0.73 -17.21
C PRO A 133 9.49 -1.02 -16.20
N PHE A 134 9.88 -1.37 -14.97
CA PHE A 134 9.03 -1.65 -13.80
C PHE A 134 7.75 -0.82 -13.84
N ALA A 135 6.71 -1.39 -14.47
CA ALA A 135 5.38 -0.83 -14.42
C ALA A 135 4.96 -1.06 -12.98
N SER A 136 4.69 0.03 -12.25
CA SER A 136 4.08 0.01 -10.94
C SER A 136 2.97 -1.05 -10.92
N HIS A 137 3.28 -2.21 -10.34
CA HIS A 137 2.34 -3.30 -10.28
C HIS A 137 1.36 -2.95 -9.17
N VAL A 138 0.37 -2.12 -9.50
CA VAL A 138 -0.79 -1.91 -8.64
C VAL A 138 -1.43 -3.28 -8.45
N ALA A 139 -1.18 -3.89 -7.29
CA ALA A 139 -1.87 -5.10 -6.88
C ALA A 139 -3.30 -4.70 -6.56
N VAL A 140 -4.16 -4.73 -7.58
CA VAL A 140 -5.61 -4.62 -7.37
C VAL A 140 -6.10 -6.01 -7.01
N GLN A 141 -6.54 -6.18 -5.77
CA GLN A 141 -7.28 -7.37 -5.38
C GLN A 141 -8.54 -7.44 -6.27
N PHE A 142 -8.79 -8.57 -6.91
CA PHE A 142 -10.03 -8.79 -7.64
C PHE A 142 -11.20 -8.75 -6.64
N ILE A 143 -12.02 -7.69 -6.71
CA ILE A 143 -13.25 -7.55 -5.92
C ILE A 143 -14.44 -7.90 -6.84
N PRO A 144 -15.06 -9.10 -6.71
CA PRO A 144 -16.17 -9.51 -7.57
C PRO A 144 -17.41 -8.60 -7.45
N THR A 145 -17.59 -7.98 -6.27
CA THR A 145 -18.78 -7.20 -5.89
C THR A 145 -18.94 -5.87 -6.64
N LEU A 146 -17.88 -5.34 -7.24
CA LEU A 146 -17.92 -4.06 -7.97
C LEU A 146 -18.57 -4.15 -9.36
N PHE A 147 -18.81 -5.34 -9.91
CA PHE A 147 -19.46 -5.51 -11.21
C PHE A 147 -20.99 -5.47 -11.17
N HIS A 148 -21.62 -5.44 -9.98
CA HIS A 148 -23.08 -5.39 -9.86
C HIS A 148 -23.68 -3.98 -9.87
N LEU A 149 -22.87 -2.92 -9.96
CA LEU A 149 -23.34 -1.53 -9.97
C LEU A 149 -23.34 -0.86 -11.36
N THR A 150 -23.33 -1.64 -12.44
CA THR A 150 -23.62 -1.12 -13.81
C THR A 150 -24.90 -1.75 -14.33
N ASN A 151 -26.02 -1.35 -13.74
CA ASN A 151 -27.36 -1.46 -14.33
C ASN A 151 -28.29 -0.45 -13.64
N ILE A 152 -28.05 0.85 -13.88
CA ILE A 152 -29.08 1.91 -13.83
C ILE A 152 -28.78 2.89 -14.96
#